data_AF-A0A1J6KCZ3-F1
#
_entry.id   AF-A0A1J6KCZ3-F1
#
_cell.length_a   1.000
_cell.length_b   1.000
_cell.length_c   1.000
_cell.angle_alpha   90.00
_cell.angle_beta   90.00
_cell.angle_gamma   90.00
#
_symmetry.space_group_name_H-M   'P 1'
#
loop_
_entity.id
_entity.type
_entity.pdbx_description
1 polymer ?
#
loop_
_entity_poly.entity_id
_entity_poly.type
_entity_poly.pdbx_seq_one_letter_code
_entity_poly.pdbx_strand_id
1 'polypeptide(L)'
;MSTRLAKIENQNNRQVTFSKRRNGVFKKANELVVMTGAEVGLIVFSPANKSYSFGHPNINETINKYVGEEKPSSPSSPGIDKYVEMFRKANSRELNTRLNYLQDQLEFALNLKSKLKEINKNVESQQEWFRDPIEKMNYTEASMLKERLEDLLLKVKSYGTERGYSYENGRWKHE
;
A
#
# COMPACT_ATOMS: atom_id res chain seq x y z
N MET A 1 11.59 24.58 -41.69
CA MET A 1 10.24 24.80 -41.15
C MET A 1 10.36 25.32 -39.71
N SER A 2 9.99 26.57 -39.45
CA SER A 2 9.98 27.12 -38.09
C SER A 2 8.63 26.79 -37.42
N THR A 3 8.65 26.15 -36.26
CA THR A 3 7.44 25.82 -35.50
C THR A 3 7.05 26.99 -34.60
N ARG A 4 5.78 27.39 -34.61
CA ARG A 4 5.27 28.45 -33.70
C ARG A 4 5.31 28.00 -32.23
N LEU A 5 5.54 28.93 -31.31
CA LEU A 5 5.46 28.69 -29.87
C LEU A 5 4.00 28.71 -29.40
N ALA A 6 3.31 27.60 -29.62
CA ALA A 6 1.93 27.38 -29.18
C ALA A 6 1.79 25.96 -28.63
N LYS A 7 0.65 25.67 -27.97
CA LYS A 7 0.32 24.32 -27.52
C LYS A 7 0.25 23.39 -28.73
N ILE A 8 0.93 22.25 -28.63
CA ILE A 8 0.83 21.19 -29.64
C ILE A 8 -0.47 20.44 -29.37
N GLU A 9 -1.45 20.52 -30.28
CA GLU A 9 -2.77 19.92 -30.06
C GLU A 9 -2.74 18.39 -30.11
N ASN A 10 -2.01 17.82 -31.07
CA ASN A 10 -1.86 16.37 -31.17
C ASN A 10 -1.11 15.81 -29.94
N GLN A 11 -1.77 14.91 -29.20
CA GLN A 11 -1.27 14.38 -27.94
C GLN A 11 0.03 13.57 -28.07
N ASN A 12 0.14 12.72 -29.09
CA ASN A 12 1.34 11.91 -29.32
C ASN A 12 2.54 12.80 -29.64
N ASN A 13 2.35 13.77 -30.55
CA ASN A 13 3.39 14.74 -30.91
C ASN A 13 3.77 15.61 -29.70
N ARG A 14 2.80 16.01 -28.88
CA ARG A 14 3.04 16.76 -27.64
C ARG A 14 3.88 15.94 -26.64
N GLN A 15 3.57 14.66 -26.46
CA GLN A 15 4.30 13.78 -25.53
C GLN A 15 5.74 13.51 -25.99
N VAL A 16 5.94 13.25 -27.28
CA VAL A 16 7.26 13.06 -27.88
C VAL A 16 8.07 14.35 -27.79
N THR A 17 7.45 15.49 -28.11
CA THR A 17 8.10 16.80 -28.05
C THR A 17 8.46 17.18 -26.63
N PHE A 18 7.58 16.95 -25.66
CA PHE A 18 7.87 17.15 -24.24
C PHE A 18 9.12 16.37 -23.83
N SER A 19 9.18 15.09 -24.16
CA SER A 19 10.30 14.22 -23.79
C SER A 19 11.62 14.70 -24.40
N LYS A 20 11.61 15.04 -25.70
CA LYS A 20 12.80 15.56 -26.40
C LYS A 20 13.24 16.93 -25.87
N ARG A 21 12.30 17.88 -25.72
CA ARG A 21 12.60 19.24 -25.25
C ARG A 21 13.05 19.24 -23.79
N ARG A 22 12.39 18.50 -22.90
CA ARG A 22 12.83 18.34 -21.50
C ARG A 22 14.28 17.87 -21.44
N ASN A 23 14.60 16.80 -22.16
CA ASN A 23 15.97 16.26 -22.19
C ASN A 23 16.97 17.28 -22.75
N GLY A 24 16.60 18.01 -23.81
CA GLY A 24 17.43 19.08 -24.36
C GLY A 24 17.69 20.22 -23.37
N VAL A 25 16.65 20.67 -22.66
CA VAL A 25 16.76 21.70 -21.62
C VAL A 25 17.64 21.21 -20.46
N PHE A 26 17.49 19.96 -20.02
CA PHE A 26 18.32 19.40 -18.95
C PHE A 26 19.80 19.31 -19.36
N LYS A 27 20.08 18.95 -20.62
CA LYS A 27 21.45 18.97 -21.15
C LYS A 27 22.03 20.39 -21.16
N LYS A 28 21.26 21.38 -21.59
CA LYS A 28 21.69 22.79 -21.56
C LYS A 28 21.91 23.33 -20.15
N ALA A 29 21.06 22.94 -19.20
CA ALA A 29 21.27 23.26 -17.79
C ALA A 29 22.58 22.64 -17.27
N ASN A 30 22.87 21.38 -17.62
CA ASN A 30 24.13 20.74 -17.25
C ASN A 30 25.35 21.41 -17.90
N GLU A 31 25.27 21.78 -19.18
CA GLU A 31 26.32 22.55 -19.85
C GLU A 31 26.58 23.87 -19.13
N LEU A 32 25.53 24.62 -18.77
CA LEU A 32 25.62 25.87 -18.03
C LEU A 32 26.32 25.67 -16.68
N VAL A 33 25.89 24.68 -15.90
CA VAL A 33 26.49 24.30 -14.63
C VAL A 33 27.99 24.02 -14.79
N VAL A 34 28.36 23.19 -15.78
CA VAL A 34 29.76 22.82 -16.02
C VAL A 34 30.60 24.03 -16.44
N MET A 35 30.04 24.94 -17.24
CA MET A 35 30.77 26.12 -17.74
C MET A 35 30.95 27.20 -16.69
N THR A 36 30.00 27.35 -15.77
CA THR A 36 29.92 28.53 -14.88
C THR A 36 30.03 28.19 -13.40
N GLY A 37 29.90 26.92 -13.02
CA GLY A 37 29.75 26.52 -11.62
C GLY A 37 28.44 26.98 -10.99
N ALA A 38 27.45 27.44 -11.77
CA ALA A 38 26.19 27.92 -11.24
C ALA A 38 25.38 26.81 -10.56
N GLU A 39 24.70 27.15 -9.48
CA GLU A 39 23.68 26.30 -8.87
C GLU A 39 22.38 26.45 -9.64
N VAL A 40 21.80 25.33 -10.10
CA VAL A 40 20.66 25.34 -11.02
C VAL A 40 19.65 24.28 -10.63
N GLY A 41 18.37 24.66 -10.54
CA GLY A 41 17.25 23.77 -10.27
C GLY A 41 16.14 23.94 -11.31
N LEU A 42 15.68 22.84 -11.90
CA LEU A 42 14.54 22.80 -12.83
C LEU A 42 13.53 21.74 -12.39
N ILE A 43 12.26 22.10 -12.44
CA ILE A 43 11.13 21.19 -12.23
C ILE A 43 10.15 21.37 -13.38
N VAL A 44 9.78 20.29 -14.05
CA VAL A 44 8.77 20.31 -15.12
C VAL A 44 7.75 19.19 -14.95
N PHE A 45 6.50 19.50 -15.23
CA PHE A 45 5.39 18.55 -15.17
C PHE A 45 4.97 18.17 -16.59
N SER A 46 4.82 16.87 -16.83
CA SER A 46 4.25 16.39 -18.09
C SER A 46 2.75 16.69 -18.15
N PRO A 47 2.13 16.64 -19.34
CA PRO A 47 0.67 16.72 -19.46
C PRO A 47 -0.08 15.62 -18.68
N ALA A 48 0.60 14.54 -18.28
CA ALA A 48 0.07 13.47 -17.45
C ALA A 48 0.37 13.67 -15.95
N ASN A 49 0.66 14.92 -15.52
CA ASN A 49 0.98 15.31 -14.14
C ASN A 49 2.18 14.57 -13.51
N LYS A 50 3.08 14.00 -14.33
CA LYS A 50 4.32 13.40 -13.83
C LYS A 50 5.42 14.46 -13.76
N SER A 51 6.05 14.59 -12.59
CA SER A 51 7.18 15.50 -12.38
C SER A 51 8.50 14.92 -12.89
N TYR A 52 9.37 15.82 -13.34
CA TYR A 52 10.77 15.54 -13.69
C TYR A 52 11.61 16.72 -13.21
N SER A 53 12.79 16.43 -12.68
CA SER A 53 13.68 17.45 -12.14
C SER A 53 15.13 17.28 -12.60
N PHE A 54 15.83 18.41 -12.68
CA PHE A 54 17.28 18.49 -12.76
C PHE A 54 17.75 19.43 -11.65
N GLY A 55 18.83 19.09 -10.97
CA GLY A 55 19.39 19.94 -9.92
C GLY A 55 20.90 19.75 -9.81
N HIS A 56 21.61 20.86 -9.61
CA HIS A 56 23.03 20.86 -9.27
C HIS A 56 23.29 21.83 -8.12
N PRO A 57 23.91 21.39 -7.01
CA PRO A 57 24.46 20.05 -6.74
C PRO A 57 23.40 18.93 -6.62
N ASN A 58 22.23 19.21 -6.05
CA ASN A 58 21.03 18.39 -6.22
C ASN A 58 19.76 19.25 -6.08
N ILE A 59 18.62 18.72 -6.52
CA ILE A 59 17.37 19.49 -6.58
C ILE A 59 16.86 19.90 -5.19
N ASN A 60 17.01 19.05 -4.18
CA ASN A 60 16.52 19.34 -2.83
C ASN A 60 17.35 20.44 -2.18
N GLU A 61 18.68 20.42 -2.32
CA GLU A 61 19.56 21.49 -1.84
C GLU A 61 19.27 22.81 -2.53
N THR A 62 19.04 22.78 -3.86
CA THR A 62 18.70 23.99 -4.60
C THR A 62 17.37 24.58 -4.12
N ILE A 63 16.36 23.73 -3.87
CA ILE A 63 15.07 24.15 -3.30
C ILE A 63 15.26 24.68 -1.87
N ASN A 64 16.02 23.99 -1.02
CA ASN A 64 16.22 24.39 0.37
C ASN A 64 16.97 25.72 0.46
N LYS A 65 17.93 25.99 -0.43
CA LYS A 65 18.58 27.30 -0.52
C LYS A 65 17.60 28.37 -0.98
N TYR A 66 16.82 28.09 -2.02
CA TYR A 66 15.80 29.02 -2.50
C TYR A 66 14.71 29.33 -1.46
N VAL A 67 14.31 28.34 -0.65
CA VAL A 67 13.27 28.47 0.38
C VAL A 67 13.84 29.00 1.70
N GLY A 68 15.08 28.65 2.04
CA GLY A 68 15.79 29.07 3.25
C GLY A 68 16.45 30.44 3.14
N GLU A 69 16.65 30.96 1.93
CA GLU A 69 16.81 32.39 1.70
C GLU A 69 15.45 33.08 1.94
N GLU A 70 15.16 33.41 3.19
CA GLU A 70 14.26 34.52 3.50
C GLU A 70 14.88 35.79 2.88
N LYS A 71 14.58 36.03 1.60
CA LYS A 71 14.86 37.33 1.00
C LYS A 71 14.02 38.37 1.74
N PRO A 72 14.60 39.51 2.17
CA PRO A 72 13.80 40.62 2.63
C PRO A 72 12.82 40.97 1.51
N SER A 73 11.54 41.06 1.89
CA SER A 73 10.40 41.41 1.07
C SER A 73 10.79 42.39 -0.05
N SER A 74 10.93 41.88 -1.26
CA SER A 74 10.90 42.70 -2.47
C SER A 74 9.46 42.62 -3.01
N PRO A 75 8.83 43.76 -3.34
CA PRO A 75 7.42 43.78 -3.69
C PRO A 75 7.25 43.32 -5.13
N SER A 76 7.15 42.00 -5.36
CA SER A 76 6.82 41.47 -6.68
C SER A 76 5.78 40.36 -6.61
N SER A 77 4.54 40.77 -6.90
CA SER A 77 3.36 39.99 -7.26
C SER A 77 2.72 39.09 -6.18
N PRO A 78 1.71 39.61 -5.45
CA PRO A 78 0.91 38.87 -4.44
C PRO A 78 0.23 37.59 -4.94
N GLY A 79 0.21 37.36 -6.26
CA GLY A 79 -0.43 36.20 -6.87
C GLY A 79 0.42 34.93 -6.80
N ILE A 80 1.73 35.02 -7.09
CA ILE A 80 2.56 33.82 -7.26
C ILE A 80 2.79 33.12 -5.91
N ASP A 81 3.09 33.87 -4.86
CA ASP A 81 3.30 33.33 -3.51
C ASP A 81 2.04 32.65 -2.97
N LYS A 82 0.87 33.26 -3.20
CA LYS A 82 -0.43 32.68 -2.81
C LYS A 82 -0.70 31.37 -3.55
N TYR A 83 -0.38 31.29 -4.85
CA TYR A 83 -0.54 30.05 -5.61
C TYR A 83 0.44 28.97 -5.15
N VAL A 84 1.71 29.31 -4.91
CA VAL A 84 2.72 28.37 -4.41
C VAL A 84 2.34 27.86 -3.02
N GLU A 85 1.87 28.72 -2.12
CA GLU A 85 1.42 28.33 -0.79
C GLU A 85 0.12 27.51 -0.83
N MET A 86 -0.84 27.86 -1.69
CA MET A 86 -2.05 27.08 -1.92
C MET A 86 -1.73 25.68 -2.47
N PHE A 87 -0.84 25.57 -3.45
CA PHE A 87 -0.40 24.29 -3.99
C PHE A 87 0.32 23.45 -2.94
N ARG A 88 1.20 24.05 -2.13
CA ARG A 88 1.85 23.36 -0.99
C ARG A 88 0.81 22.85 0.01
N LYS A 89 -0.11 23.71 0.46
CA LYS A 89 -1.18 23.34 1.41
C LYS A 89 -2.12 22.27 0.86
N ALA A 90 -2.52 22.37 -0.39
CA ALA A 90 -3.41 21.39 -1.03
C ALA A 90 -2.72 20.02 -1.15
N ASN A 91 -1.48 19.99 -1.64
CA ASN A 91 -0.74 18.75 -1.81
C ASN A 91 -0.40 18.10 -0.45
N SER A 92 -0.05 18.91 0.57
CA SER A 92 0.15 18.40 1.94
C SER A 92 -1.12 17.84 2.56
N ARG A 93 -2.30 18.43 2.29
CA ARG A 93 -3.58 17.90 2.80
C ARG A 93 -3.90 16.54 2.20
N GLU A 94 -3.73 16.38 0.89
CA GLU A 94 -3.96 15.11 0.21
C GLU A 94 -2.99 14.03 0.71
N LEU A 95 -1.70 14.38 0.83
CA LEU A 95 -0.68 13.47 1.35
C LEU A 95 -0.96 13.05 2.80
N ASN A 96 -1.34 14.00 3.65
CA ASN A 96 -1.69 13.73 5.05
C ASN A 96 -2.96 12.87 5.16
N THR A 97 -3.96 13.11 4.31
CA THR A 97 -5.18 12.27 4.28
C THR A 97 -4.83 10.84 3.91
N ARG A 98 -3.95 10.65 2.92
CA ARG A 98 -3.51 9.33 2.49
C ARG A 98 -2.63 8.64 3.55
N LEU A 99 -1.77 9.38 4.24
CA LEU A 99 -0.97 8.86 5.35
C LEU A 99 -1.85 8.38 6.50
N ASN A 100 -2.81 9.20 6.92
CA ASN A 100 -3.76 8.82 7.97
C ASN A 100 -4.55 7.56 7.58
N TYR A 101 -5.06 7.51 6.34
CA TYR A 101 -5.76 6.32 5.84
C TYR A 101 -4.88 5.07 5.87
N LEU A 102 -3.62 5.16 5.46
CA LEU A 102 -2.69 4.03 5.50
C LEU A 102 -2.34 3.61 6.93
N GLN A 103 -2.25 4.57 7.86
CA GLN A 103 -2.06 4.27 9.28
C GLN A 103 -3.26 3.53 9.86
N ASP A 104 -4.49 3.98 9.58
CA ASP A 104 -5.72 3.32 10.02
C ASP A 104 -5.81 1.88 9.49
N GLN A 105 -5.46 1.68 8.21
CA GLN A 105 -5.41 0.35 7.59
C GLN A 105 -4.38 -0.58 8.24
N LEU A 106 -3.19 -0.05 8.56
CA LEU A 106 -2.14 -0.81 9.23
C LEU A 106 -2.57 -1.21 10.64
N GLU A 107 -3.15 -0.29 11.40
CA GLU A 107 -3.63 -0.55 12.76
C GLU A 107 -4.75 -1.62 12.76
N PHE A 108 -5.69 -1.53 11.82
CA PHE A 108 -6.72 -2.55 11.62
C PHE A 108 -6.11 -3.93 11.30
N ALA A 109 -5.16 -4.00 10.37
CA ALA A 109 -4.50 -5.24 10.00
C ALA A 109 -3.73 -5.86 11.17
N LEU A 110 -3.05 -5.05 11.98
CA LEU A 110 -2.34 -5.50 13.18
C LEU A 110 -3.31 -6.05 14.25
N ASN A 111 -4.46 -5.41 14.43
CA ASN A 111 -5.51 -5.88 15.34
C ASN A 111 -6.14 -7.20 14.86
N LEU A 112 -6.34 -7.37 13.55
CA LEU A 112 -6.77 -8.67 13.02
C LEU A 112 -5.71 -9.75 13.26
N LYS A 113 -4.43 -9.43 13.06
CA LYS A 113 -3.33 -10.37 13.29
C LYS A 113 -3.24 -10.81 14.75
N SER A 114 -3.41 -9.89 15.71
CA SER A 114 -3.42 -10.24 17.14
C SER A 114 -4.61 -11.14 17.50
N LYS A 115 -5.82 -10.81 17.02
CA LYS A 115 -7.01 -11.65 17.20
C LYS A 115 -6.85 -13.05 16.62
N LEU A 116 -6.29 -13.16 15.41
CA LEU A 116 -6.02 -14.46 14.79
C LEU A 116 -5.00 -15.26 15.59
N LYS A 117 -3.96 -14.62 16.13
CA LYS A 117 -2.98 -15.29 16.99
C LYS A 117 -3.62 -15.83 18.27
N GLU A 118 -4.54 -15.08 18.86
CA GLU A 118 -5.28 -15.51 20.06
C GLU A 118 -6.22 -16.70 19.75
N ILE A 119 -6.98 -16.62 18.66
CA ILE A 119 -7.81 -17.74 18.19
C ILE A 119 -6.95 -18.96 17.91
N ASN A 120 -5.82 -18.81 17.20
CA ASN A 120 -4.94 -19.93 16.87
C ASN A 120 -4.36 -20.58 18.14
N LYS A 121 -3.93 -19.77 19.11
CA LYS A 121 -3.45 -20.28 20.41
C LYS A 121 -4.54 -21.06 21.14
N ASN A 122 -5.77 -20.55 21.15
CA ASN A 122 -6.91 -21.24 21.78
C ASN A 122 -7.23 -22.56 21.08
N VAL A 123 -7.19 -22.60 19.74
CA VAL A 123 -7.39 -23.82 18.96
C VAL A 123 -6.26 -24.82 19.21
N GLU A 124 -4.99 -24.37 19.20
CA GLU A 124 -3.84 -25.22 19.50
C GLU A 124 -3.96 -25.85 20.90
N SER A 125 -4.25 -25.06 21.94
CA SER A 125 -4.47 -25.58 23.29
C SER A 125 -5.66 -26.54 23.39
N GLN A 126 -6.73 -26.34 22.59
CA GLN A 126 -7.84 -27.30 22.53
C GLN A 126 -7.52 -28.57 21.74
N GLN A 127 -6.53 -28.52 20.84
CA GLN A 127 -6.14 -29.63 19.99
C GLN A 127 -4.93 -30.43 20.48
N GLU A 128 -4.14 -29.90 21.41
CA GLU A 128 -2.90 -30.53 21.89
C GLU A 128 -3.15 -31.88 22.57
N TRP A 129 -4.15 -31.97 23.45
CA TRP A 129 -4.34 -33.16 24.29
C TRP A 129 -4.74 -34.44 23.52
N PHE A 130 -5.29 -34.34 22.30
CA PHE A 130 -5.64 -35.51 21.48
C PHE A 130 -4.63 -35.84 20.38
N ARG A 131 -3.54 -35.06 20.25
CA ARG A 131 -2.46 -35.33 19.28
C ARG A 131 -1.47 -36.39 19.78
N ASP A 132 -1.32 -36.52 21.10
CA ASP A 132 -0.49 -37.56 21.67
C ASP A 132 -1.13 -38.95 21.52
N PRO A 133 -0.31 -40.03 21.43
CA PRO A 133 -0.82 -41.40 21.42
C PRO A 133 -1.75 -41.64 22.61
N ILE A 134 -2.84 -42.40 22.39
CA ILE A 134 -3.85 -42.72 23.42
C ILE A 134 -3.20 -43.29 24.69
N GLU A 135 -2.09 -44.00 24.55
CA GLU A 135 -1.32 -44.61 25.65
C GLU A 135 -0.72 -43.59 26.62
N LYS A 136 -0.64 -42.31 26.23
CA LYS A 136 -0.12 -41.22 27.07
C LYS A 136 -1.23 -40.36 27.71
N MET A 137 -2.50 -40.60 27.37
CA MET A 137 -3.61 -39.82 27.90
C MET A 137 -3.92 -40.19 29.36
N ASN A 138 -4.25 -39.19 30.17
CA ASN A 138 -4.84 -39.44 31.49
C ASN A 138 -6.32 -39.83 31.38
N TYR A 139 -6.90 -40.30 32.49
CA TYR A 139 -8.29 -40.76 32.52
C TYR A 139 -9.30 -39.69 32.05
N THR A 140 -9.11 -38.44 32.46
CA THR A 140 -10.01 -37.33 32.12
C THR A 140 -9.97 -37.05 30.62
N GLU A 141 -8.78 -37.01 30.03
CA GLU A 141 -8.56 -36.86 28.58
C GLU A 141 -9.20 -38.02 27.80
N ALA A 142 -8.93 -39.26 28.20
CA ALA A 142 -9.51 -40.43 27.55
C ALA A 142 -11.06 -40.43 27.63
N SER A 143 -11.64 -39.99 28.76
CA SER A 143 -13.09 -39.90 28.93
C SER A 143 -13.70 -38.82 28.02
N MET A 144 -13.06 -37.65 27.91
CA MET A 144 -13.51 -36.59 27.01
C MET A 144 -13.43 -37.00 25.54
N LEU A 145 -12.40 -37.76 25.16
CA LEU A 145 -12.28 -38.30 23.79
C LEU A 145 -13.41 -39.27 23.48
N LYS A 146 -13.70 -40.18 24.41
CA LYS A 146 -14.79 -41.15 24.27
C LYS A 146 -16.14 -40.46 24.03
N GLU A 147 -16.50 -39.51 24.89
CA GLU A 147 -17.78 -38.78 24.79
C GLU A 147 -17.92 -38.07 23.44
N ARG A 148 -16.85 -37.42 22.96
CA ARG A 148 -16.85 -36.76 21.65
C ARG A 148 -16.98 -37.72 20.47
N LEU A 149 -16.37 -38.91 20.56
CA LEU A 149 -16.52 -39.95 19.53
C LEU A 149 -17.94 -40.52 19.50
N GLU A 150 -18.58 -40.67 20.66
CA GLU A 150 -19.99 -41.10 20.76
C GLU A 150 -20.94 -40.06 20.15
N ASP A 151 -20.72 -38.77 20.43
CA ASP A 151 -21.46 -37.66 19.81
C ASP A 151 -21.29 -37.61 18.29
N LEU A 152 -20.05 -37.80 17.81
CA LEU A 152 -19.78 -37.85 16.37
C LEU A 152 -20.48 -39.05 15.73
N LEU A 153 -20.45 -40.21 16.38
CA LEU A 153 -21.14 -41.40 15.91
C LEU A 153 -22.65 -41.15 15.82
N LEU A 154 -23.24 -40.43 16.76
CA LEU A 154 -24.66 -40.06 16.73
C LEU A 154 -24.99 -39.17 15.52
N LYS A 155 -24.18 -38.12 15.27
CA LYS A 155 -24.35 -37.23 14.12
C LYS A 155 -24.18 -37.93 12.78
N VAL A 156 -23.21 -38.85 12.70
CA VAL A 156 -22.99 -39.66 11.51
C VAL A 156 -24.18 -40.59 11.26
N LYS A 157 -24.74 -41.19 12.31
CA LYS A 157 -25.96 -42.00 12.24
C LYS A 157 -27.16 -41.19 11.73
N SER A 158 -27.43 -40.02 12.32
CA SER A 158 -28.56 -39.18 11.92
C SER A 158 -28.45 -38.74 10.45
N TYR A 159 -27.26 -38.35 10.01
CA TYR A 159 -27.00 -37.95 8.63
C TYR A 159 -27.29 -39.05 7.59
N GLY A 160 -27.03 -40.32 7.93
CA GLY A 160 -27.35 -41.45 7.07
C GLY A 160 -28.85 -41.77 7.06
N THR A 161 -29.52 -41.69 8.22
CA THR A 161 -30.98 -41.85 8.30
C THR A 161 -31.72 -40.80 7.49
N GLU A 162 -31.28 -39.54 7.51
CA GLU A 162 -31.81 -38.48 6.63
C GLU A 162 -31.69 -38.78 5.13
N ARG A 163 -30.79 -39.71 4.75
CA ARG A 163 -30.55 -40.13 3.36
C ARG A 163 -31.13 -41.51 3.03
N GLY A 164 -31.99 -42.05 3.89
CA GLY A 164 -32.60 -43.37 3.68
C GLY A 164 -31.63 -44.53 3.93
N TYR A 165 -30.66 -44.35 4.83
CA TYR A 165 -29.80 -45.45 5.28
C TYR A 165 -30.04 -45.76 6.76
N SER A 166 -30.17 -47.04 7.09
CA SER A 166 -30.19 -47.55 8.46
C SER A 166 -28.81 -48.09 8.86
N TYR A 167 -28.45 -47.95 10.13
CA TYR A 167 -27.17 -48.45 10.66
C TYR A 167 -27.41 -49.59 11.65
N GLU A 168 -27.12 -50.82 11.23
CA GLU A 168 -27.37 -52.05 12.00
C GLU A 168 -26.13 -52.95 12.01
N ASN A 169 -25.82 -53.56 13.15
CA ASN A 169 -24.70 -54.51 13.30
C ASN A 169 -23.36 -53.97 12.77
N GLY A 170 -23.11 -52.67 12.95
CA GLY A 170 -21.87 -52.03 12.50
C GLY A 170 -21.81 -51.73 11.00
N ARG A 171 -22.91 -51.87 10.25
CA ARG A 171 -22.96 -51.63 8.80
C ARG A 171 -24.13 -50.74 8.41
N TRP A 172 -23.90 -49.91 7.38
CA TRP A 172 -24.96 -49.15 6.71
C TRP A 172 -25.75 -50.05 5.77
N LYS A 173 -27.07 -49.92 5.78
CA LYS A 173 -28.01 -50.56 4.86
C LYS A 173 -28.85 -49.45 4.22
N HIS A 174 -29.10 -49.54 2.93
CA HIS A 174 -30.07 -48.67 2.27
C HIS A 174 -31.47 -49.19 2.58
N GLU A 175 -32.38 -48.30 2.97
CA GLU A 175 -33.79 -48.60 3.19
C GLU A 175 -34.56 -48.80 1.88
#